data_AF-A0A9X7G1Y3-F1
#
_entry.id   AF-A0A9X7G1Y3-F1
#
_cell.length_a   1.000
_cell.length_b   1.000
_cell.length_c   1.000
_cell.angle_alpha   90.00
_cell.angle_beta   90.00
_cell.angle_gamma   90.00
#
_symmetry.space_group_name_H-M   'P 1'
#
loop_
_entity.id
_entity.type
_entity.pdbx_description
1 polymer ?
#
loop_
_entity_poly.entity_id
_entity_poly.type
_entity_poly.pdbx_seq_one_letter_code
_entity_poly.pdbx_strand_id
1 'polypeptide(L)' 'MKALKDQLREWKKQSKQVENKQKRKRKENLSTRDIEDLMGIHGPRYERRRGVIRQK' A
#
# COMPACT_ATOMS: atom_id res chain seq x y z
N MET A 1 10.28 22.22 -37.65
CA MET A 1 10.99 21.14 -36.92
C MET A 1 11.06 21.53 -35.45
N LYS A 2 10.56 20.70 -34.54
CA LYS A 2 10.77 20.96 -33.10
C LYS A 2 12.27 20.91 -32.81
N ALA A 3 12.77 21.81 -31.98
CA ALA A 3 14.15 21.76 -31.58
C ALA A 3 14.40 20.51 -30.72
N LEU A 4 15.60 19.94 -30.79
CA LEU A 4 15.99 18.78 -29.99
C LEU A 4 15.75 19.00 -28.48
N LYS A 5 15.97 20.24 -28.02
CA LYS A 5 15.69 20.66 -26.63
C LYS A 5 14.21 20.49 -26.25
N ASP A 6 13.29 20.80 -27.16
CA ASP A 6 11.86 20.69 -26.89
C ASP A 6 11.42 19.22 -26.80
N GLN A 7 11.97 18.38 -27.68
CA GLN A 7 11.73 16.93 -27.66
C GLN A 7 12.25 16.29 -26.36
N LEU A 8 13.44 16.66 -25.91
CA LEU A 8 14.01 16.19 -24.64
C LEU A 8 13.17 16.65 -23.43
N ARG A 9 12.65 17.88 -23.47
CA ARG A 9 11.81 18.42 -22.40
C ARG A 9 10.46 17.70 -22.32
N GLU A 10 9.84 17.41 -23.46
CA GLU A 10 8.62 16.61 -23.56
C GLU A 10 8.84 15.18 -23.03
N TRP A 11 9.94 14.53 -23.43
CA TRP A 11 10.28 13.19 -22.96
C TRP A 11 10.48 13.14 -21.44
N LYS A 12 11.23 14.09 -20.87
CA LYS A 12 11.46 14.18 -19.43
C LYS A 12 10.16 14.41 -18.65
N LYS A 13 9.21 15.16 -19.20
CA LYS A 13 7.90 15.42 -18.59
C LYS A 13 7.05 14.14 -18.56
N GLN A 14 7.03 13.36 -19.64
CA GLN A 14 6.31 12.09 -19.70
C GLN A 14 6.90 11.06 -18.74
N SER A 15 8.22 10.91 -18.71
CA SER A 15 8.92 9.98 -17.79
C SER A 15 8.61 10.27 -16.31
N LYS A 16 8.67 11.55 -15.91
CA LYS A 16 8.36 11.97 -14.53
C LYS A 16 6.90 11.70 -14.13
N GLN A 17 5.95 11.82 -15.06
CA GLN A 17 4.55 11.50 -14.79
C GLN A 17 4.34 9.99 -14.58
N VAL A 18 5.00 9.16 -15.38
CA VAL A 18 4.94 7.70 -15.24
C VAL A 18 5.53 7.26 -13.91
N GLU A 19 6.69 7.79 -13.54
CA GLU A 19 7.34 7.50 -12.25
C GLU A 19 6.44 7.85 -11.06
N ASN A 20 5.81 9.02 -11.08
CA ASN A 20 4.90 9.45 -10.01
C ASN A 20 3.63 8.58 -9.94
N LYS A 21 3.06 8.18 -11.08
CA LYS A 21 1.92 7.25 -11.12
C LYS A 21 2.31 5.87 -10.58
N GLN A 22 3.53 5.39 -10.89
CA GLN A 22 4.03 4.10 -10.42
C GLN A 22 4.32 4.10 -8.92
N LYS A 23 4.88 5.18 -8.38
CA LYS A 23 5.06 5.37 -6.93
C LYS A 23 3.72 5.43 -6.18
N ARG A 24 2.68 6.02 -6.78
CA ARG A 24 1.32 6.01 -6.22
C ARG A 24 0.68 4.62 -6.23
N LYS A 25 0.88 3.84 -7.30
CA LYS A 25 0.35 2.47 -7.41
C LYS A 25 1.09 1.45 -6.53
N ARG A 26 2.40 1.64 -6.31
CA ARG A 26 3.23 0.74 -5.47
C ARG A 26 3.07 0.94 -3.97
N LYS A 27 2.40 2.01 -3.54
CA LYS A 27 1.94 2.10 -2.16
C LYS A 27 0.62 1.35 -2.07
N GLU A 28 0.70 0.04 -1.83
CA GLU A 28 -0.39 -0.69 -1.21
C GLU A 28 -0.61 -0.06 0.17
N ASN A 29 -1.41 1.01 0.21
CA ASN A 29 -1.74 1.73 1.44
C ASN A 29 -2.76 0.88 2.19
N LEU A 30 -2.32 -0.26 2.71
CA LEU A 30 -3.09 -0.94 3.76
C LEU A 30 -3.15 0.03 4.94
N SER A 31 -4.36 0.34 5.39
CA SER A 31 -4.57 1.07 6.63
C SER A 31 -3.96 0.27 7.78
N THR A 32 -3.61 0.92 8.89
CA THR A 32 -3.18 0.21 10.11
C THR A 32 -4.21 -0.84 10.50
N ARG A 33 -5.51 -0.53 10.34
CA ARG A 33 -6.61 -1.46 10.58
C ARG A 33 -6.62 -2.66 9.63
N ASP A 34 -6.35 -2.45 8.33
CA ASP A 34 -6.28 -3.55 7.36
C ASP A 34 -5.13 -4.52 7.69
N ILE A 35 -4.01 -3.97 8.19
CA ILE A 35 -2.88 -4.76 8.67
C ILE A 35 -3.26 -5.51 9.95
N GLU A 36 -3.92 -4.86 10.92
CA GLU A 36 -4.37 -5.46 12.17
C GLU A 36 -5.40 -6.58 11.96
N ASP A 37 -6.33 -6.39 11.03
CA ASP A 37 -7.32 -7.38 10.63
C ASP A 37 -6.65 -8.57 9.95
N LEU A 38 -5.68 -8.35 9.06
CA LEU A 38 -4.89 -9.41 8.44
C LEU A 38 -4.06 -10.20 9.47
N MET A 39 -3.53 -9.51 10.50
CA MET A 39 -2.83 -10.13 11.63
C MET A 39 -3.78 -10.82 12.62
N GLY A 40 -5.11 -10.74 12.41
CA GLY A 40 -6.10 -11.37 13.27
C GLY A 40 -6.17 -10.75 14.67
N ILE A 41 -5.72 -9.50 14.83
CA ILE A 41 -5.66 -8.81 16.14
C ILE A 41 -7.07 -8.57 16.69
N HIS A 42 -8.02 -8.25 15.82
CA HIS A 42 -9.42 -7.99 16.18
C HIS A 42 -10.31 -9.25 16.13
N GLY A 43 -9.73 -10.42 15.82
CA GLY A 43 -10.47 -11.67 15.81
C GLY A 43 -10.85 -12.14 17.22
N PRO A 44 -11.90 -12.96 17.36
CA PRO A 44 -12.26 -13.56 18.64
C PRO A 44 -11.10 -14.37 19.19
N ARG A 45 -10.60 -13.96 20.36
CA ARG A 45 -9.46 -14.60 21.02
C ARG A 45 -9.98 -15.63 22.02
N TYR A 46 -9.56 -16.87 21.85
CA TYR A 46 -9.84 -17.92 22.82
C TYR A 46 -8.82 -17.83 23.96
N GLU A 47 -9.30 -17.71 25.19
CA GLU A 47 -8.49 -17.76 26.40
C GLU A 47 -8.68 -19.10 27.10
N ARG A 48 -7.58 -19.68 27.61
CA ARG A 48 -7.66 -20.82 28.53
C ARG A 48 -7.92 -20.28 29.93
N ARG A 49 -9.13 -20.52 30.45
CA ARG A 49 -9.50 -20.20 31.84
C ARG A 49 -9.90 -21.48 32.56
N ARG A 50 -9.16 -21.83 33.62
CA ARG A 50 -9.44 -23.00 34.49
C ARG A 50 -9.59 -24.32 33.71
N GLY A 51 -8.70 -24.57 32.74
CA GLY A 51 -8.67 -25.82 31.97
C GLY A 51 -9.65 -25.89 30.78
N VAL A 52 -10.57 -24.93 30.64
CA VAL A 52 -11.52 -24.86 29.52
C VAL A 52 -11.12 -23.71 28.59
N ILE A 53 -11.16 -23.96 27.28
CA ILE A 53 -10.99 -22.91 26.26
C ILE A 53 -12.32 -22.17 26.14
N ARG A 54 -12.33 -20.86 26.40
CA ARG A 54 -13.51 -20.01 26.22
C ARG A 54 -13.16 -18.84 25.31
N GLN A 55 -14.09 -18.48 24.44
CA GLN A 55 -14.01 -17.22 23.71
C GLN A 55 -14.11 -16.07 24.71
N LYS A 56 -13.22 -15.09 24.61
CA LYS A 56 -13.29 -13.85 25.38
C LYS A 56 -14.26 -12.85 24.75
#